data_AF-A0A9D8JP63-F1
#
_entry.id   AF-A0A9D8JP63-F1
#
_cell.length_a   1.000
_cell.length_b   1.000
_cell.length_c   1.000
_cell.angle_alpha   90.00
_cell.angle_beta   90.00
_cell.angle_gamma   90.00
#
_symmetry.space_group_name_H-M   'P 1'
#
loop_
_entity.id
_entity.type
_entity.pdbx_description
1 polymer ?
#
loop_
_entity_poly.entity_id
_entity_poly.type
_entity_poly.pdbx_seq_one_letter_code
_entity_poly.pdbx_strand_id
1 'polypeptide(L)'
;MDHSKNQKLTRRQFIKGAAVVTAAPLVMDVLPFYGTLAHASSEADLVIAKTGSPTKLLQAAMAPIGGMGRFVKKGQRVVIKANIAWARTPEQACTNNPELLSALIKMCYEAGAKRVAVWDHTCDNYQFCFSRSGLKEAGQKAGADVLSGHGRNVYKQVEIPKGKKLKSAEVLRDVLETDVFINFPIPKHHFATELTLGMKNFIGIVWDMELLHKIDLHQCITD
;
A
#
# COMPACT_ATOMS: atom_id res chain seq x y z
N MET A 1 15.28 -35.41 -5.16
CA MET A 1 15.04 -34.58 -6.35
C MET A 1 13.55 -34.58 -6.59
N ASP A 2 12.84 -33.53 -6.20
CA ASP A 2 11.50 -33.31 -6.71
C ASP A 2 11.34 -31.81 -6.97
N HIS A 3 11.22 -31.48 -8.25
CA HIS A 3 11.13 -30.13 -8.76
C HIS A 3 9.69 -29.67 -8.62
N SER A 4 9.39 -28.90 -7.56
CA SER A 4 8.21 -28.04 -7.52
C SER A 4 8.21 -27.11 -8.74
N LYS A 5 7.44 -27.50 -9.76
CA LYS A 5 7.25 -26.73 -10.99
C LYS A 5 6.57 -25.41 -10.63
N ASN A 6 7.35 -24.34 -10.72
CA ASN A 6 6.89 -22.97 -10.62
C ASN A 6 5.92 -22.67 -11.79
N GLN A 7 4.61 -22.85 -11.58
CA GLN A 7 3.62 -22.50 -12.60
C GLN A 7 3.49 -20.97 -12.66
N LYS A 8 4.20 -20.35 -13.61
CA LYS A 8 4.02 -18.93 -13.92
C LYS A 8 2.60 -18.68 -14.43
N LEU A 9 1.81 -17.94 -13.66
CA LEU A 9 0.54 -17.36 -14.08
C LEU A 9 0.72 -16.58 -15.38
N THR A 10 -0.02 -16.98 -16.43
CA THR A 10 0.03 -16.27 -17.71
C THR A 10 -0.85 -15.02 -17.69
N ARG A 11 -0.50 -13.99 -18.46
CA ARG A 11 -1.30 -12.74 -18.58
C ARG A 11 -2.76 -13.01 -18.95
N ARG A 12 -3.01 -14.05 -19.76
CA ARG A 12 -4.35 -14.48 -20.17
C ARG A 12 -5.14 -15.12 -19.02
N GLN A 13 -4.49 -15.88 -18.13
CA GLN A 13 -5.12 -16.41 -16.92
C GLN A 13 -5.45 -15.29 -15.93
N PHE A 14 -4.55 -14.31 -15.75
CA PHE A 14 -4.81 -13.13 -14.93
C PHE A 14 -6.04 -12.33 -15.42
N ILE A 15 -6.11 -12.05 -16.72
CA ILE A 15 -7.24 -11.32 -17.32
C ILE A 15 -8.56 -12.11 -17.20
N LYS A 16 -8.52 -13.44 -17.37
CA LYS A 16 -9.71 -14.30 -17.20
C LYS A 16 -10.21 -14.33 -15.75
N GLY A 17 -9.31 -14.26 -14.76
CA GLY A 17 -9.69 -14.19 -13.34
C GLY A 17 -10.38 -12.87 -12.96
N ALA A 18 -10.12 -11.78 -13.67
CA ALA A 18 -10.74 -10.48 -13.44
C ALA A 18 -12.17 -10.34 -14.02
N ALA A 19 -12.64 -11.31 -14.82
CA ALA A 19 -13.88 -11.22 -15.60
C ALA A 19 -14.94 -12.24 -15.15
N VAL A 20 -15.17 -12.38 -13.84
CA VAL A 20 -16.36 -13.08 -13.33
C VAL A 20 -17.35 -12.03 -12.82
N VAL A 21 -18.37 -11.76 -13.63
CA VAL A 21 -19.59 -11.04 -13.25
C VAL A 21 -20.70 -12.09 -13.25
N THR A 22 -21.28 -12.41 -12.08
CA THR A 22 -22.50 -13.20 -12.02
C THR A 22 -23.64 -12.33 -11.52
N ALA A 23 -24.60 -12.09 -12.41
CA ALA A 23 -25.94 -11.72 -12.04
C ALA A 23 -26.69 -12.98 -11.55
N ALA A 24 -27.35 -12.89 -10.39
CA ALA A 24 -28.49 -13.75 -10.06
C ALA A 24 -29.41 -13.01 -9.05
N PRO A 25 -30.68 -12.76 -9.40
CA PRO A 25 -31.64 -12.00 -8.61
C PRO A 25 -32.45 -12.87 -7.62
N LEU A 26 -33.15 -12.20 -6.70
CA LEU A 26 -34.24 -12.68 -5.83
C LEU A 26 -33.88 -13.41 -4.52
N VAL A 27 -33.35 -12.69 -3.54
CA VAL A 27 -33.83 -12.68 -2.13
C VAL A 27 -33.39 -11.35 -1.50
N MET A 28 -34.12 -10.26 -1.78
CA MET A 28 -34.01 -9.00 -1.03
C MET A 28 -35.07 -9.00 0.06
N ASP A 29 -34.70 -8.74 1.32
CA ASP A 29 -35.35 -7.72 2.18
C ASP A 29 -35.05 -7.73 3.68
N VAL A 30 -34.14 -8.57 4.23
CA VAL A 30 -33.97 -8.60 5.71
C VAL A 30 -32.55 -8.33 6.23
N LEU A 31 -31.51 -8.39 5.39
CA LEU A 31 -30.12 -8.10 5.80
C LEU A 31 -29.37 -7.46 4.63
N PRO A 32 -28.53 -6.42 4.82
CA PRO A 32 -27.68 -5.90 3.76
C PRO A 32 -26.59 -6.93 3.43
N PHE A 33 -26.92 -7.81 2.49
CA PHE A 33 -26.09 -8.91 2.01
C PHE A 33 -24.98 -8.35 1.11
N TYR A 34 -23.79 -8.18 1.68
CA TYR A 34 -22.57 -7.83 0.94
C TYR A 34 -21.67 -9.08 0.82
N GLY A 35 -21.87 -9.87 -0.23
CA GLY A 35 -21.05 -11.04 -0.63
C GLY A 35 -21.82 -11.80 -1.72
N THR A 36 -21.26 -12.45 -2.73
CA THR A 36 -19.92 -13.02 -2.88
C THR A 36 -19.68 -13.35 -4.36
N LEU A 37 -18.47 -13.08 -4.84
CA LEU A 37 -17.88 -13.81 -5.97
C LEU A 37 -16.46 -14.22 -5.54
N ALA A 38 -16.40 -15.23 -4.69
CA ALA A 38 -15.15 -15.91 -4.36
C ALA A 38 -15.09 -17.20 -5.18
N HIS A 39 -14.27 -17.21 -6.24
CA HIS A 39 -13.73 -18.48 -6.70
C HIS A 39 -12.74 -18.94 -5.64
N ALA A 40 -13.04 -20.05 -4.98
CA ALA A 40 -12.18 -20.71 -4.01
C ALA A 40 -10.92 -21.28 -4.68
N SER A 41 -9.95 -20.41 -4.96
CA SER A 41 -8.58 -20.64 -4.54
C SER A 41 -8.55 -20.43 -3.02
N SER A 42 -7.81 -21.23 -2.26
CA SER A 42 -7.84 -21.21 -0.79
C SER A 42 -7.49 -19.85 -0.17
N GLU A 43 -7.01 -18.87 -0.95
CA GLU A 43 -6.86 -17.47 -0.57
C GLU A 43 -7.07 -16.59 -1.82
N ALA A 44 -7.73 -15.43 -1.68
CA ALA A 44 -7.91 -14.49 -2.79
C ALA A 44 -6.63 -13.68 -3.07
N ASP A 45 -6.15 -13.69 -4.33
CA ASP A 45 -4.97 -12.91 -4.75
C ASP A 45 -5.26 -11.41 -4.96
N LEU A 46 -6.52 -11.08 -5.24
CA LEU A 46 -6.98 -9.71 -5.47
C LEU A 46 -8.43 -9.56 -4.99
N VAL A 47 -8.69 -8.51 -4.22
CA VAL A 47 -10.05 -8.15 -3.80
C VAL A 47 -10.37 -6.74 -4.26
N ILE A 48 -11.58 -6.56 -4.80
CA ILE A 48 -12.10 -5.27 -5.23
C ILE A 48 -13.40 -5.02 -4.48
N ALA A 49 -13.38 -4.09 -3.53
CA ALA A 49 -14.59 -3.57 -2.90
C ALA A 49 -15.10 -2.36 -3.69
N LYS A 50 -16.43 -2.27 -3.88
CA LYS A 50 -17.09 -1.17 -4.59
C LYS A 50 -18.24 -0.63 -3.75
N THR A 51 -18.45 0.69 -3.83
CA THR A 51 -19.53 1.43 -3.15
C THR A 51 -19.41 1.50 -1.62
N GLY A 52 -19.73 2.67 -1.05
CA GLY A 52 -19.72 2.91 0.39
C GLY A 52 -18.63 3.89 0.84
N SER A 53 -18.56 4.13 2.15
CA SER A 53 -17.51 4.96 2.74
C SER A 53 -16.15 4.26 2.66
N PRO A 54 -15.03 5.01 2.66
CA PRO A 54 -13.68 4.46 2.73
C PRO A 54 -13.49 3.36 3.77
N THR A 55 -14.05 3.55 4.98
CA THR A 55 -14.00 2.54 6.05
C THR A 55 -14.69 1.23 5.65
N LYS A 56 -15.90 1.30 5.07
CA LYS A 56 -16.66 0.12 4.63
C LYS A 56 -15.97 -0.58 3.46
N LEU A 57 -15.40 0.18 2.53
CA LEU A 57 -14.62 -0.36 1.42
C LEU A 57 -13.41 -1.16 1.91
N LEU A 58 -12.67 -0.63 2.90
CA LEU A 58 -11.53 -1.33 3.47
C LEU A 58 -11.96 -2.62 4.19
N GLN A 59 -13.03 -2.57 5.00
CA GLN A 59 -13.58 -3.76 5.67
C GLN A 59 -13.97 -4.85 4.66
N ALA A 60 -14.71 -4.47 3.62
CA ALA A 60 -15.13 -5.39 2.56
C ALA A 60 -13.94 -5.95 1.76
N ALA A 61 -12.88 -5.16 1.54
CA ALA A 61 -11.68 -5.62 0.86
C ALA A 61 -10.82 -6.56 1.72
N MET A 62 -10.77 -6.33 3.04
CA MET A 62 -9.95 -7.12 3.96
C MET A 62 -10.61 -8.44 4.36
N ALA A 63 -11.94 -8.52 4.43
CA ALA A 63 -12.64 -9.71 4.90
C ALA A 63 -12.31 -10.99 4.09
N PRO A 64 -12.34 -11.00 2.74
CA PRO A 64 -12.06 -12.21 1.95
C PRO A 64 -10.61 -12.69 2.03
N ILE A 65 -9.67 -11.83 2.43
CA ILE A 65 -8.25 -12.19 2.60
C ILE A 65 -7.92 -12.54 4.06
N GLY A 66 -8.92 -12.68 4.94
CA GLY A 66 -8.74 -13.10 6.34
C GLY A 66 -8.61 -11.95 7.35
N GLY A 67 -8.90 -10.72 6.95
CA GLY A 67 -8.87 -9.54 7.82
C GLY A 67 -7.45 -9.09 8.20
N MET A 68 -7.36 -7.99 8.96
CA MET A 68 -6.07 -7.44 9.37
C MET A 68 -5.30 -8.37 10.32
N GLY A 69 -6.01 -9.11 11.19
CA GLY A 69 -5.41 -10.07 12.12
C GLY A 69 -4.66 -11.23 11.46
N ARG A 70 -4.83 -11.45 10.15
CA ARG A 70 -3.99 -12.37 9.38
C ARG A 70 -2.56 -11.86 9.25
N PHE A 71 -2.39 -10.56 9.00
CA PHE A 71 -1.11 -9.91 8.69
C PHE A 71 -0.44 -9.28 9.91
N VAL A 72 -1.24 -8.69 10.82
CA VAL A 72 -0.77 -8.04 12.04
C VAL A 72 -1.09 -8.91 13.24
N LYS A 73 -0.08 -9.13 14.09
CA LYS A 73 -0.18 -9.89 15.34
C LYS A 73 0.04 -8.99 16.54
N LYS A 74 -0.48 -9.43 17.69
CA LYS A 74 -0.34 -8.72 18.96
C LYS A 74 1.11 -8.40 19.27
N GLY A 75 1.40 -7.13 19.57
CA GLY A 75 2.73 -6.66 19.97
C GLY A 75 3.61 -6.18 18.80
N GLN A 76 3.21 -6.41 17.55
CA GLN A 76 4.04 -6.06 16.38
C GLN A 76 4.08 -4.55 16.12
N ARG A 77 5.21 -4.11 15.56
CA ARG A 77 5.40 -2.80 14.95
C ARG A 77 4.93 -2.88 13.50
N VAL A 78 4.13 -1.90 13.09
CA VAL A 78 3.63 -1.77 11.73
C VAL A 78 4.14 -0.48 11.12
N VAL A 79 4.71 -0.56 9.92
CA VAL A 79 5.06 0.60 9.10
C VAL A 79 4.14 0.65 7.89
N ILE A 80 3.50 1.79 7.68
CA ILE A 80 2.65 2.07 6.53
C ILE A 80 3.38 3.07 5.63
N LYS A 81 3.67 2.67 4.39
CA LYS A 81 4.11 3.61 3.35
C LYS A 81 2.90 4.24 2.68
N ALA A 82 2.51 5.43 3.14
CA ALA A 82 1.47 6.23 2.50
C ALA A 82 2.01 6.94 1.24
N ASN A 83 1.12 7.50 0.43
CA ASN A 83 1.43 8.39 -0.68
C ASN A 83 1.03 9.83 -0.32
N ILE A 84 2.03 10.61 0.07
CA ILE A 84 2.03 12.03 0.47
C ILE A 84 3.02 12.81 -0.42
N ALA A 85 3.38 12.27 -1.60
CA ALA A 85 4.55 12.72 -2.34
C ALA A 85 4.48 14.17 -2.88
N TRP A 86 3.28 14.72 -3.02
CA TRP A 86 3.02 16.02 -3.65
C TRP A 86 2.17 16.90 -2.74
N ALA A 87 2.36 18.23 -2.81
CA ALA A 87 1.62 19.22 -2.02
C ALA A 87 0.19 19.40 -2.54
N ARG A 88 -0.64 18.37 -2.32
CA ARG A 88 -1.99 18.23 -2.89
C ARG A 88 -3.02 17.93 -1.82
N THR A 89 -4.27 18.32 -2.08
CA THR A 89 -5.41 17.96 -1.23
C THR A 89 -5.96 16.58 -1.63
N PRO A 90 -6.72 15.90 -0.75
CA PRO A 90 -7.31 14.59 -1.06
C PRO A 90 -8.19 14.58 -2.33
N GLU A 91 -8.89 15.67 -2.60
CA GLU A 91 -9.81 15.82 -3.74
C GLU A 91 -9.06 15.79 -5.08
N GLN A 92 -7.78 16.12 -5.08
CA GLN A 92 -6.92 16.07 -6.27
C GLN A 92 -6.42 14.65 -6.58
N ALA A 93 -6.76 13.66 -5.75
CA ALA A 93 -6.42 12.24 -5.93
C ALA A 93 -4.92 11.97 -6.21
N CYS A 94 -4.05 12.84 -5.69
CA CYS A 94 -2.60 12.72 -5.82
C CYS A 94 -1.92 12.15 -4.58
N THR A 95 -2.68 12.05 -3.48
CA THR A 95 -2.30 11.57 -2.15
C THR A 95 -3.39 10.61 -1.64
N ASN A 96 -3.11 9.77 -0.64
CA ASN A 96 -4.14 8.88 -0.11
C ASN A 96 -5.32 9.66 0.51
N ASN A 97 -6.46 8.98 0.63
CA ASN A 97 -7.62 9.53 1.34
C ASN A 97 -7.41 9.46 2.88
N PRO A 98 -7.63 10.56 3.63
CA PRO A 98 -7.44 10.60 5.09
C PRO A 98 -8.34 9.66 5.91
N GLU A 99 -9.60 9.49 5.50
CA GLU A 99 -10.52 8.55 6.16
C GLU A 99 -10.05 7.10 5.96
N LEU A 100 -9.62 6.75 4.74
CA LEU A 100 -9.10 5.43 4.44
C LEU A 100 -7.82 5.11 5.23
N LEU A 101 -6.89 6.07 5.33
CA LEU A 101 -5.70 5.94 6.15
C LEU A 101 -6.07 5.73 7.63
N SER A 102 -7.00 6.50 8.15
CA SER A 102 -7.46 6.39 9.54
C SER A 102 -8.07 5.00 9.81
N ALA A 103 -8.89 4.49 8.89
CA ALA A 103 -9.48 3.16 8.99
C ALA A 103 -8.41 2.07 8.99
N LEU A 104 -7.40 2.19 8.12
CA LEU A 104 -6.27 1.26 8.04
C LEU A 104 -5.47 1.21 9.35
N ILE A 105 -5.14 2.39 9.91
CA ILE A 105 -4.42 2.50 11.19
C ILE A 105 -5.22 1.84 12.31
N LYS A 106 -6.52 2.14 12.41
CA LYS A 106 -7.41 1.55 13.42
C LYS A 106 -7.44 0.03 13.32
N MET A 107 -7.59 -0.52 12.11
CA MET A 107 -7.54 -1.98 11.91
C MET A 107 -6.22 -2.61 12.37
N CYS A 108 -5.09 -1.92 12.19
CA CYS A 108 -3.80 -2.43 12.68
C CYS A 108 -3.77 -2.49 14.21
N TYR A 109 -4.26 -1.45 14.89
CA TYR A 109 -4.35 -1.43 16.35
C TYR A 109 -5.37 -2.42 16.91
N GLU A 110 -6.53 -2.58 16.26
CA GLU A 110 -7.55 -3.60 16.60
C GLU A 110 -6.99 -5.02 16.45
N ALA A 111 -6.09 -5.26 15.49
CA ALA A 111 -5.35 -6.52 15.36
C ALA A 111 -4.24 -6.71 16.41
N GLY A 112 -4.00 -5.70 17.25
CA GLY A 112 -3.07 -5.75 18.38
C GLY A 112 -1.68 -5.17 18.10
N ALA A 113 -1.49 -4.38 17.04
CA ALA A 113 -0.23 -3.66 16.82
C ALA A 113 0.16 -2.85 18.08
N LYS A 114 1.43 -2.91 18.47
CA LYS A 114 1.96 -2.09 19.57
C LYS A 114 2.23 -0.65 19.11
N ARG A 115 2.61 -0.48 17.84
CA ARG A 115 2.92 0.82 17.23
C ARG A 115 2.61 0.77 15.75
N VAL A 116 1.97 1.83 15.25
CA VAL A 116 1.81 2.07 13.81
C VAL A 116 2.55 3.36 13.45
N ALA A 117 3.44 3.29 12.47
CA ALA A 117 4.15 4.45 11.93
C ALA A 117 3.86 4.63 10.44
N VAL A 118 3.43 5.82 10.05
CA VAL A 118 3.18 6.22 8.67
C VAL A 118 4.36 7.02 8.17
N TRP A 119 4.91 6.60 7.03
CA TRP A 119 6.06 7.22 6.41
C TRP A 119 5.77 7.63 4.98
N ASP A 120 6.40 8.73 4.55
CA ASP A 120 6.68 9.02 3.14
C ASP A 120 7.92 9.94 3.00
N HIS A 121 8.65 9.79 1.90
CA HIS A 121 9.66 10.73 1.42
C HIS A 121 9.08 11.50 0.23
N THR A 122 8.80 12.78 0.45
CA THR A 122 8.00 13.58 -0.50
C THR A 122 8.86 14.19 -1.60
N CYS A 123 8.30 14.34 -2.80
CA CYS A 123 8.93 15.04 -3.92
C CYS A 123 8.87 16.56 -3.75
N ASP A 124 7.71 17.08 -3.34
CA ASP A 124 7.53 18.50 -3.02
C ASP A 124 8.03 18.80 -1.60
N ASN A 125 8.00 20.08 -1.22
CA ASN A 125 8.25 20.52 0.16
C ASN A 125 7.36 19.76 1.15
N TYR A 126 8.00 19.03 2.07
CA TYR A 126 7.31 18.11 2.97
C TYR A 126 6.31 18.81 3.90
N GLN A 127 6.58 20.04 4.33
CA GLN A 127 5.68 20.74 5.25
C GLN A 127 4.31 20.96 4.59
N PHE A 128 4.30 21.38 3.32
CA PHE A 128 3.08 21.52 2.53
C PHE A 128 2.44 20.17 2.18
N CYS A 129 3.23 19.15 1.86
CA CYS A 129 2.70 17.81 1.58
C CYS A 129 1.91 17.23 2.76
N PHE A 130 2.51 17.24 3.95
CA PHE A 130 1.90 16.67 5.15
C PHE A 130 0.73 17.50 5.67
N SER A 131 0.77 18.83 5.55
CA SER A 131 -0.34 19.70 5.98
C SER A 131 -1.53 19.65 5.01
N ARG A 132 -1.30 19.79 3.69
CA ARG A 132 -2.38 19.88 2.70
C ARG A 132 -3.10 18.57 2.42
N SER A 133 -2.41 17.44 2.59
CA SER A 133 -3.00 16.12 2.38
C SER A 133 -4.02 15.75 3.47
N GLY A 134 -3.98 16.39 4.65
CA GLY A 134 -4.77 15.98 5.81
C GLY A 134 -4.34 14.63 6.42
N LEU A 135 -3.37 13.93 5.82
CA LEU A 135 -2.95 12.59 6.27
C LEU A 135 -2.19 12.63 7.59
N LYS A 136 -1.42 13.70 7.84
CA LYS A 136 -0.73 13.88 9.12
C LYS A 136 -1.71 13.95 10.28
N GLU A 137 -2.68 14.86 10.18
CA GLU A 137 -3.70 15.05 11.21
C GLU A 137 -4.55 13.78 11.40
N ALA A 138 -5.03 13.18 10.30
CA ALA A 138 -5.85 11.99 10.35
C ALA A 138 -5.10 10.79 10.98
N GLY A 139 -3.85 10.57 10.57
CA GLY A 139 -3.02 9.50 11.13
C GLY A 139 -2.70 9.69 12.61
N GLN A 140 -2.37 10.91 13.03
CA GLN A 140 -2.12 11.24 14.43
C GLN A 140 -3.37 11.08 15.29
N LYS A 141 -4.54 11.53 14.81
CA LYS A 141 -5.83 11.30 15.50
C LYS A 141 -6.19 9.81 15.63
N ALA A 142 -5.74 8.99 14.68
CA ALA A 142 -5.87 7.53 14.75
C ALA A 142 -4.79 6.85 15.63
N GLY A 143 -3.89 7.63 16.25
CA GLY A 143 -2.86 7.15 17.17
C GLY A 143 -1.56 6.68 16.50
N ALA A 144 -1.36 6.92 15.21
CA ALA A 144 -0.09 6.59 14.53
C ALA A 144 0.94 7.72 14.63
N ASP A 145 2.21 7.35 14.62
CA ASP A 145 3.30 8.29 14.36
C ASP A 145 3.32 8.61 12.87
N VAL A 146 3.22 9.88 12.48
CA VAL A 146 3.30 10.30 11.07
C VAL A 146 4.60 11.06 10.83
N LEU A 147 5.49 10.44 10.05
CA LEU A 147 6.91 10.78 9.97
C LEU A 147 7.35 11.10 8.54
N SER A 148 8.29 12.04 8.42
CA SER A 148 8.82 12.51 7.13
C SER A 148 10.19 11.92 6.85
N GLY A 149 10.38 11.45 5.61
CA GLY A 149 11.67 10.99 5.09
C GLY A 149 12.67 12.10 4.75
N HIS A 150 12.40 13.37 5.06
CA HIS A 150 13.30 14.50 4.73
C HIS A 150 14.54 14.62 5.65
N GLY A 151 14.83 13.62 6.48
CA GLY A 151 16.06 13.54 7.28
C GLY A 151 16.89 12.32 6.92
N ARG A 152 18.09 12.51 6.35
CA ARG A 152 18.95 11.39 5.92
C ARG A 152 19.35 10.45 7.08
N ASN A 153 19.34 10.95 8.32
CA ASN A 153 19.65 10.18 9.53
C ASN A 153 18.68 9.02 9.82
N VAL A 154 17.49 9.02 9.20
CA VAL A 154 16.50 7.94 9.35
C VAL A 154 16.68 6.82 8.33
N TYR A 155 17.69 6.89 7.46
CA TYR A 155 17.97 5.87 6.46
C TYR A 155 19.10 4.93 6.87
N LYS A 156 19.19 3.81 6.18
CA LYS A 156 20.27 2.83 6.27
C LYS A 156 20.61 2.34 4.86
N GLN A 157 21.89 2.31 4.54
CA GLN A 157 22.39 1.73 3.29
C GLN A 157 22.07 0.23 3.26
N VAL A 158 21.55 -0.26 2.15
CA VAL A 158 21.35 -1.67 1.84
C VAL A 158 21.93 -1.99 0.46
N GLU A 159 22.51 -3.18 0.35
CA GLU A 159 22.92 -3.73 -0.94
C GLU A 159 21.73 -4.40 -1.62
N ILE A 160 21.72 -4.34 -2.95
CA ILE A 160 20.70 -4.98 -3.81
C ILE A 160 21.43 -5.91 -4.78
N PRO A 161 21.87 -7.11 -4.32
CA PRO A 161 22.78 -7.96 -5.09
C PRO A 161 22.23 -8.40 -6.46
N LYS A 162 20.89 -8.48 -6.58
CA LYS A 162 20.19 -8.88 -7.81
C LYS A 162 19.69 -7.69 -8.63
N GLY A 163 19.86 -6.46 -8.15
CA GLY A 163 19.44 -5.26 -8.87
C GLY A 163 20.26 -5.10 -10.15
N LYS A 164 19.62 -4.77 -11.27
CA LYS A 164 20.32 -4.62 -12.56
C LYS A 164 20.98 -3.26 -12.68
N LYS A 165 20.28 -2.19 -12.28
CA LYS A 165 20.72 -0.79 -12.32
C LYS A 165 21.00 -0.27 -10.92
N LEU A 166 20.08 -0.47 -9.99
CA LEU A 166 20.22 -0.06 -8.60
C LEU A 166 20.98 -1.15 -7.83
N LYS A 167 22.26 -0.93 -7.54
CA LYS A 167 23.11 -1.91 -6.83
C LYS A 167 23.04 -1.78 -5.32
N SER A 168 22.69 -0.60 -4.83
CA SER A 168 22.54 -0.29 -3.41
C SER A 168 21.60 0.89 -3.26
N ALA A 169 20.93 1.02 -2.12
CA ALA A 169 20.06 2.15 -1.82
C ALA A 169 20.10 2.49 -0.33
N GLU A 170 19.85 3.75 0.00
CA GLU A 170 19.53 4.15 1.37
C GLU A 170 18.02 4.04 1.57
N VAL A 171 17.59 3.13 2.43
CA VAL A 171 16.17 2.84 2.70
C VAL A 171 15.83 3.27 4.12
N LEU A 172 14.59 3.75 4.34
CA LEU A 172 14.08 4.10 5.66
C LEU A 172 14.31 2.95 6.65
N ARG A 173 15.00 3.23 7.75
CA ARG A 173 15.37 2.24 8.77
C ARG A 173 14.15 1.55 9.37
N ASP A 174 13.09 2.32 9.63
CA ASP A 174 11.82 1.79 10.15
C ASP A 174 11.23 0.72 9.23
N VAL A 175 11.37 0.82 7.90
CA VAL A 175 10.89 -0.21 6.96
C VAL A 175 11.71 -1.50 7.07
N LEU A 176 13.01 -1.40 7.35
CA LEU A 176 13.92 -2.55 7.48
C LEU A 176 13.76 -3.28 8.83
N GLU A 177 13.29 -2.57 9.85
CA GLU A 177 13.24 -3.05 11.24
C GLU A 177 11.82 -3.34 11.74
N THR A 178 10.80 -3.10 10.92
CA THR A 178 9.40 -3.36 11.27
C THR A 178 9.06 -4.84 11.20
N ASP A 179 8.08 -5.28 11.98
CA ASP A 179 7.55 -6.65 11.90
C ASP A 179 6.59 -6.80 10.72
N VAL A 180 5.79 -5.75 10.46
CA VAL A 180 4.84 -5.69 9.35
C VAL A 180 5.05 -4.42 8.55
N PHE A 181 5.16 -4.56 7.24
CA PHE A 181 5.22 -3.45 6.30
C PHE A 181 4.00 -3.46 5.38
N ILE A 182 3.23 -2.37 5.40
CA ILE A 182 2.04 -2.17 4.57
C ILE A 182 2.35 -1.08 3.54
N ASN A 183 2.36 -1.47 2.26
CA ASN A 183 2.47 -0.52 1.17
C ASN A 183 1.07 0.01 0.79
N PHE A 184 0.85 1.31 0.91
CA PHE A 184 -0.48 1.93 0.71
C PHE A 184 -0.48 2.93 -0.46
N PRO A 185 -0.39 2.44 -1.71
CA PRO A 185 -0.38 3.29 -2.90
C PRO A 185 -1.75 3.91 -3.20
N ILE A 186 -1.75 4.92 -4.08
CA ILE A 186 -2.95 5.41 -4.78
C ILE A 186 -2.72 5.25 -6.29
N PRO A 187 -3.64 4.65 -7.06
CA PRO A 187 -3.53 4.58 -8.50
C PRO A 187 -3.85 5.94 -9.13
N LYS A 188 -2.90 6.46 -9.90
CA LYS A 188 -3.02 7.68 -10.73
C LYS A 188 -2.15 7.58 -11.98
N HIS A 189 -2.53 8.33 -13.01
CA HIS A 189 -1.70 8.54 -14.19
C HIS A 189 -0.40 9.28 -13.81
N HIS A 190 0.71 8.94 -14.47
CA HIS A 190 2.00 9.57 -14.20
C HIS A 190 2.86 9.62 -15.47
N PHE A 191 3.39 10.79 -15.80
CA PHE A 191 4.11 11.01 -17.06
C PHE A 191 5.30 10.06 -17.27
N ALA A 192 6.07 9.77 -16.21
CA ALA A 192 7.29 8.95 -16.34
C ALA A 192 7.06 7.43 -16.32
N THR A 193 5.90 6.94 -15.88
CA THR A 193 5.67 5.49 -15.71
C THR A 193 4.29 5.03 -16.15
N GLU A 194 3.55 5.91 -16.83
CA GLU A 194 2.15 5.81 -17.24
C GLU A 194 1.16 5.73 -16.06
N LEU A 195 1.39 4.81 -15.13
CA LEU A 195 0.60 4.59 -13.92
C LEU A 195 1.48 4.53 -12.67
N THR A 196 0.85 4.86 -11.55
CA THR A 196 1.38 4.61 -10.20
C THR A 196 0.62 3.43 -9.60
N LEU A 197 1.33 2.56 -8.89
CA LEU A 197 0.81 1.37 -8.22
C LEU A 197 1.78 0.97 -7.09
N GLY A 198 1.61 -0.24 -6.54
CA GLY A 198 2.40 -0.78 -5.43
C GLY A 198 3.91 -0.55 -5.55
N MET A 199 4.57 -1.13 -6.56
CA MET A 199 6.04 -1.06 -6.66
C MET A 199 6.56 0.37 -6.77
N LYS A 200 5.90 1.23 -7.55
CA LYS A 200 6.32 2.65 -7.69
C LYS A 200 6.23 3.42 -6.38
N ASN A 201 5.32 3.04 -5.47
CA ASN A 201 5.19 3.71 -4.18
C ASN A 201 6.42 3.51 -3.27
N PHE A 202 7.25 2.49 -3.54
CA PHE A 202 8.51 2.27 -2.83
C PHE A 202 9.58 3.33 -3.11
N ILE A 203 9.44 4.14 -4.15
CA ILE A 203 10.35 5.28 -4.36
C ILE A 203 10.37 6.18 -3.10
N GLY A 204 9.21 6.40 -2.47
CA GLY A 204 9.11 7.25 -1.27
C GLY A 204 9.65 6.62 0.02
N ILE A 205 10.35 5.48 -0.04
CA ILE A 205 11.12 4.95 1.10
C ILE A 205 12.63 4.97 0.84
N VAL A 206 13.06 5.48 -0.32
CA VAL A 206 14.46 5.60 -0.73
C VAL A 206 14.90 7.05 -0.57
N TRP A 207 16.14 7.26 -0.10
CA TRP A 207 16.71 8.60 0.04
C TRP A 207 16.90 9.27 -1.34
N ASP A 208 17.72 8.68 -2.21
CA ASP A 208 18.06 9.29 -3.50
C ASP A 208 17.04 8.92 -4.59
N MET A 209 15.87 9.56 -4.51
CA MET A 209 14.81 9.37 -5.52
C MET A 209 15.20 9.93 -6.90
N GLU A 210 16.08 10.93 -6.94
CA GLU A 210 16.53 11.55 -8.18
C GLU A 210 17.44 10.61 -8.98
N LEU A 211 18.34 9.90 -8.30
CA LEU A 211 19.17 8.87 -8.91
C LEU A 211 18.32 7.85 -9.67
N LEU A 212 17.23 7.35 -9.07
CA LEU A 212 16.34 6.37 -9.71
C LEU A 212 15.83 6.86 -11.08
N HIS A 213 15.56 8.16 -11.22
CA HIS A 213 15.09 8.75 -12.48
C HIS A 213 16.22 8.87 -13.53
N LYS A 214 17.48 8.99 -13.10
CA LYS A 214 18.65 9.15 -13.97
C LYS A 214 19.17 7.83 -14.55
N ILE A 215 19.05 6.73 -13.80
CA ILE A 215 19.73 5.46 -14.13
C ILE A 215 18.81 4.35 -14.65
N ASP A 216 17.64 4.72 -15.20
CA ASP A 216 16.53 3.86 -15.65
C ASP A 216 15.49 3.58 -14.54
N LEU A 217 14.51 4.49 -14.46
CA LEU A 217 13.44 4.45 -13.45
C LEU A 217 12.64 3.15 -13.48
N HIS A 218 12.32 2.64 -14.67
CA HIS A 218 11.50 1.44 -14.81
C HIS A 218 12.24 0.23 -14.25
N GLN A 219 13.53 0.09 -14.59
CA GLN A 219 14.33 -1.00 -14.05
C GLN A 219 14.55 -0.83 -12.55
N CYS A 220 14.86 0.38 -12.07
CA CYS A 220 15.07 0.65 -10.64
C CYS A 220 13.84 0.37 -9.77
N ILE A 221 12.61 0.57 -10.27
CA ILE A 221 11.38 0.22 -9.54
C ILE A 221 11.27 -1.30 -9.31
N THR A 222 11.92 -2.11 -10.15
CA THR A 222 11.86 -3.58 -10.10
C THR A 222 13.14 -4.23 -9.55
N ASP A 223 14.17 -3.43 -9.27
CA ASP A 223 15.44 -3.85 -8.67
C ASP A 223 15.31 -3.98 -7.15
#